data_AF-K1TII9-F1
#
_entry.id   AF-K1TII9-F1
#
_cell.length_a   1.000
_cell.length_b   1.000
_cell.length_c   1.000
_cell.angle_alpha   90.00
_cell.angle_beta   90.00
_cell.angle_gamma   90.00
#
_symmetry.space_group_name_H-M   'P 1'
#
loop_
_entity.id
_entity.type
_entity.pdbx_description
1 polymer ?
#
loop_
_entity_poly.entity_id
_entity_poly.type
_entity_poly.pdbx_seq_one_letter_code
_entity_poly.pdbx_strand_id
1 'polypeptide(L)' 'MLDFLKGKRKGNCIGSPCKGKAVALTEVPDPTFSEKILGDGFAVIPSEGKIYAPADGEVTVVFDTLHAITMTTDQ' A
#
# COMPACT_ATOMS: atom_id res chain seq x y z
N MET A 1 8.29 -16.54 30.31
CA MET A 1 9.53 -15.95 29.76
C MET A 1 10.11 -16.91 28.71
N LEU A 2 9.40 -17.15 27.60
CA LEU A 2 9.91 -17.95 26.47
C LEU A 2 9.08 -17.75 25.18
N ASP A 3 8.73 -16.50 24.85
CA ASP A 3 8.04 -16.17 23.58
C ASP A 3 9.01 -15.61 22.50
N PHE A 4 10.32 -15.62 22.76
CA PHE A 4 11.34 -14.99 21.90
C PHE A 4 11.65 -15.78 20.62
N LEU A 5 11.17 -17.03 20.51
CA LEU A 5 11.40 -17.92 19.37
C LEU A 5 10.18 -18.08 18.46
N LYS A 6 9.21 -17.16 18.51
CA LYS A 6 8.15 -17.12 17.48
C LYS A 6 8.78 -16.74 16.14
N GLY A 7 9.06 -17.75 15.31
CA GLY A 7 9.46 -17.57 13.92
C GLY A 7 8.55 -16.57 13.21
N LYS A 8 9.12 -15.78 12.28
CA LYS A 8 8.40 -14.77 11.50
C LYS A 8 7.09 -15.38 11.00
N ARG A 9 5.95 -14.81 11.44
CA ARG A 9 4.65 -15.11 10.84
C ARG A 9 4.77 -14.80 9.34
N LYS A 10 4.52 -15.79 8.50
CA LYS A 10 4.22 -15.58 7.07
C LYS A 10 2.85 -14.90 6.99
N GLY A 11 2.81 -13.59 7.23
CA GLY A 11 1.67 -12.76 6.88
C GLY A 11 1.75 -12.34 5.42
N ASN A 12 0.61 -11.96 4.85
CA ASN A 12 0.56 -11.35 3.53
C ASN A 12 1.40 -10.06 3.58
N CYS A 13 2.45 -10.01 2.78
CA CYS A 13 3.46 -8.96 2.82
C CYS A 13 3.27 -8.06 1.61
N ILE A 14 2.98 -6.78 1.88
CA ILE A 14 2.84 -5.74 0.87
C ILE A 14 4.11 -4.87 0.93
N GLY A 15 4.83 -4.81 -0.18
CA GLY A 15 6.01 -3.96 -0.35
C GLY A 15 5.64 -2.48 -0.49
N SER A 16 6.64 -1.61 -0.36
CA SER A 16 6.43 -0.18 -0.62
C SER A 16 6.25 0.06 -2.13
N PRO A 17 5.16 0.70 -2.57
CA PRO A 17 4.91 0.95 -4.00
C PRO A 17 5.83 2.04 -4.57
N CYS A 18 6.45 2.86 -3.73
CA CYS A 18 7.41 3.86 -4.15
C CYS A 18 8.44 4.14 -3.05
N LYS A 19 9.56 4.75 -3.42
CA LYS A 19 10.50 5.29 -2.46
C LYS A 19 9.93 6.56 -1.84
N GLY A 20 9.93 6.67 -0.51
CA GLY A 20 9.34 7.81 0.17
C GLY A 20 9.13 7.59 1.66
N LYS A 21 8.32 8.44 2.27
CA LYS A 21 7.95 8.36 3.69
C LYS A 21 6.56 7.74 3.81
N ALA A 22 6.45 6.60 4.48
CA ALA A 22 5.16 6.06 4.87
C ALA A 22 4.50 6.95 5.94
N VAL A 23 3.21 7.22 5.77
CA VAL A 23 2.38 8.01 6.68
C VAL A 23 1.05 7.28 6.92
N ALA A 24 0.38 7.58 8.03
CA ALA A 24 -0.93 7.00 8.28
C ALA A 24 -1.94 7.47 7.23
N LEU A 25 -2.90 6.62 6.84
CA LEU A 25 -3.93 7.01 5.87
C LEU A 25 -4.75 8.22 6.36
N THR A 26 -4.89 8.37 7.68
CA THR A 26 -5.54 9.51 8.35
C THR A 26 -4.82 10.84 8.17
N GLU A 27 -3.56 10.85 7.74
CA GLU A 27 -2.80 12.08 7.46
C GLU A 27 -3.03 12.61 6.03
N VAL A 28 -3.73 11.84 5.17
CA VAL A 28 -4.02 12.24 3.80
C VAL A 28 -5.07 13.37 3.81
N PRO A 29 -4.83 14.51 3.12
CA PRO A 29 -5.74 15.67 3.14
C PRO A 29 -6.96 15.49 2.21
N ASP A 30 -7.55 14.30 2.19
CA ASP A 30 -8.76 13.96 1.43
C ASP A 30 -9.60 12.96 2.25
N PRO A 31 -10.84 13.34 2.65
CA PRO A 31 -11.73 12.50 3.46
C PRO A 31 -11.97 11.10 2.89
N THR A 32 -11.97 10.95 1.56
CA THR A 32 -12.16 9.67 0.88
C THR A 32 -11.15 8.62 1.36
N PHE A 33 -9.92 9.07 1.62
CA PHE A 33 -8.83 8.24 2.14
C PHE A 33 -8.72 8.32 3.67
N SER A 34 -8.73 9.52 4.26
CA SER A 34 -8.48 9.69 5.69
C SER A 34 -9.59 9.14 6.59
N GLU A 35 -10.82 9.09 6.09
CA GLU A 35 -11.96 8.43 6.76
C GLU A 35 -12.11 6.94 6.37
N LYS A 36 -11.19 6.41 5.56
CA LYS A 36 -11.17 4.99 5.14
C LYS A 36 -12.42 4.55 4.37
N ILE A 37 -13.07 5.45 3.62
CA ILE A 37 -14.31 5.16 2.88
C ILE A 37 -14.10 4.01 1.86
N LEU A 38 -12.93 3.99 1.22
CA LEU A 38 -12.55 2.97 0.24
C LEU A 38 -11.96 1.70 0.87
N GLY A 39 -11.74 1.69 2.17
CA GLY A 39 -11.07 0.61 2.91
C GLY A 39 -9.85 1.09 3.69
N ASP A 40 -9.26 0.17 4.45
CA ASP A 40 -8.06 0.43 5.25
C ASP A 40 -6.78 0.37 4.40
N GLY A 41 -5.73 1.02 4.88
CA GLY A 41 -4.46 1.07 4.18
C GLY A 41 -3.44 2.04 4.77
N PHE A 42 -2.51 2.45 3.92
CA PHE A 42 -1.45 3.40 4.24
C PHE A 42 -1.21 4.33 3.05
N ALA A 43 -0.53 5.44 3.30
CA ALA A 43 -0.07 6.34 2.26
C ALA A 43 1.46 6.47 2.29
N VAL A 44 2.05 6.83 1.15
CA VAL A 44 3.48 7.11 1.03
C VAL A 44 3.63 8.45 0.34
N ILE A 45 4.38 9.37 0.95
CA ILE A 45 4.80 10.62 0.32
C ILE A 45 6.02 10.28 -0.54
N PRO A 46 5.91 10.26 -1.88
CA PRO A 46 6.99 9.80 -2.75
C PRO A 46 8.16 10.79 -2.75
N SER A 47 9.39 10.27 -2.77
CA SER A 47 10.61 11.06 -2.97
C SER A 47 11.09 11.06 -4.42
N GLU A 48 10.51 10.21 -5.27
CA GLU A 48 10.80 10.09 -6.70
C GLU A 48 9.52 9.78 -7.48
N GLY A 49 9.50 10.12 -8.78
CA GLY A 49 8.35 9.88 -9.67
C GLY A 49 8.29 8.46 -10.25
N LYS A 50 8.65 7.43 -9.46
CA LYS A 50 8.62 6.03 -9.89
C LYS A 50 7.74 5.22 -8.95
N ILE A 51 6.85 4.44 -9.56
CA ILE A 51 5.94 3.51 -8.88
C ILE A 51 6.31 2.08 -9.30
N TYR A 52 6.29 1.16 -8.35
CA TYR A 52 6.60 -0.25 -8.50
C TYR A 52 5.44 -1.10 -7.98
N ALA A 53 5.31 -2.33 -8.47
CA ALA A 53 4.33 -3.26 -7.95
C ALA A 53 4.66 -3.62 -6.49
N PRO A 54 3.72 -3.47 -5.54
CA PRO A 54 3.94 -3.80 -4.12
C PRO A 54 3.81 -5.31 -3.83
N ALA A 55 3.26 -6.10 -4.75
CA ALA A 55 3.12 -7.55 -4.66
C ALA A 55 2.95 -8.15 -6.07
N ASP A 56 3.07 -9.47 -6.18
CA ASP A 56 2.67 -10.22 -7.37
C ASP A 56 1.13 -10.20 -7.51
N GLY A 57 0.62 -10.04 -8.73
CA GLY A 57 -0.80 -9.98 -9.01
C GLY A 57 -1.15 -9.38 -10.38
N GLU A 58 -2.43 -9.06 -10.55
CA GLU A 58 -2.99 -8.53 -11.80
C GLU A 58 -3.41 -7.06 -11.66
N VAL A 59 -3.06 -6.24 -12.66
CA VAL A 59 -3.59 -4.87 -12.78
C VAL A 59 -5.03 -4.95 -13.28
N THR A 60 -5.98 -4.46 -12.49
CA THR A 60 -7.42 -4.59 -12.79
C THR A 60 -8.01 -3.37 -13.49
N VAL A 61 -7.54 -2.16 -13.18
CA VAL A 61 -8.00 -0.91 -13.80
C VAL A 61 -6.83 0.06 -13.92
N VAL A 62 -6.76 0.75 -15.06
CA VAL A 62 -5.92 1.93 -15.26
C VAL A 62 -6.84 3.10 -15.59
N PHE A 63 -6.76 4.18 -14.82
CA PHE A 63 -7.62 5.35 -15.02
C PHE A 63 -7.10 6.24 -16.16
N ASP A 64 -8.00 6.91 -16.88
CA ASP A 64 -7.69 7.65 -18.12
C ASP A 64 -6.60 8.72 -17.98
N THR A 65 -6.55 9.40 -16.84
CA THR A 65 -5.55 10.44 -16.54
C THR A 65 -4.22 9.87 -16.05
N LEU A 66 -4.11 8.53 -15.95
CA LEU A 66 -2.92 7.77 -15.61
C LEU A 66 -2.33 8.03 -14.21
N HIS A 67 -3.05 8.73 -13.33
CA HIS A 67 -2.62 9.00 -11.96
C HIS A 67 -2.99 7.88 -10.96
N ALA A 68 -3.84 6.93 -11.37
CA ALA A 68 -4.35 5.88 -10.52
C ALA A 68 -4.42 4.54 -11.27
N ILE A 69 -4.11 3.47 -10.54
CA ILE A 69 -4.16 2.08 -10.99
C ILE A 69 -4.68 1.24 -9.82
N THR A 70 -5.48 0.22 -10.11
CA THR A 70 -5.86 -0.82 -9.13
C THR A 70 -5.20 -2.15 -9.50
N MET A 71 -4.87 -2.95 -8.48
CA MET A 71 -4.38 -4.31 -8.67
C MET A 71 -4.96 -5.27 -7.63
N THR A 72 -5.06 -6.53 -8.02
CA THR A 72 -5.44 -7.64 -7.14
C THR A 72 -4.25 -8.57 -6.97
N THR A 73 -3.85 -8.78 -5.72
CA THR A 73 -2.70 -9.62 -5.34
C THR A 73 -3.06 -11.10 -5.40
N ASP A 74 -2.08 -11.95 -5.72
CA ASP A 74 -2.21 -13.41 -5.71
C ASP A 74 -2.19 -14.03 -4.28
N GLN A 75 -1.79 -13.24 -3.28
CA GLN A 75 -1.73 -13.62 -1.85
C GLN A 75 -3.09 -13.70 -1.16
#